data_AF-A0A450TY12-F1
#
_entry.id   AF-A0A450TY12-F1
#
_cell.length_a   1.000
_cell.length_b   1.000
_cell.length_c   1.000
_cell.angle_alpha   90.00
_cell.angle_beta   90.00
_cell.angle_gamma   90.00
#
_symmetry.space_group_name_H-M   'P 1'
#
loop_
_entity.id
_entity.type
_entity.pdbx_description
1 polymer ?
#
loop_
_entity_poly.entity_id
_entity_poly.type
_entity_poly.pdbx_seq_one_letter_code
_entity_poly.pdbx_strand_id
1 'polypeptide(L)'
;MMLKRFIENTLYSSRWLLAPIYLGLSLILFVLAIKFFQETIHIFAVITSITEKELVLLTLSLIDLAMLGGLIVMVMFSGYEIFVARLDIGTEEDKLEWLGKLDAASLKLKIAASIVAISSIHLLRAFMDAEHISNDKLAWFVIIHMTFVASAVAMGFMGKMMSHH
;
A
#
# COMPACT_ATOMS: atom_id res chain seq x y z
N MET A 1 5.70 32.67 17.36
CA MET A 1 6.77 32.81 16.36
C MET A 1 7.82 31.69 16.46
N MET A 2 8.46 31.45 17.62
CA MET A 2 9.47 30.38 17.77
C MET A 2 8.94 28.95 17.56
N LEU A 3 7.72 28.66 18.05
CA LEU A 3 7.11 27.32 17.88
C LEU A 3 6.82 26.98 16.41
N LYS A 4 6.42 27.96 15.60
CA LYS A 4 6.19 27.78 14.15
C LYS A 4 7.50 27.42 13.43
N ARG A 5 8.57 28.20 13.62
CA ARG A 5 9.89 27.91 13.03
C ARG A 5 10.48 26.57 13.48
N PHE A 6 10.22 26.15 14.71
CA PHE A 6 10.67 24.84 15.20
C PHE A 6 9.92 23.69 14.51
N ILE A 7 8.60 23.81 14.36
CA ILE A 7 7.76 22.83 13.64
C ILE A 7 8.15 22.77 12.16
N GLU A 8 8.36 23.92 11.51
CA GLU A 8 8.80 24.01 10.10
C GLU A 8 10.17 23.35 9.91
N ASN A 9 11.18 23.70 10.71
CA ASN A 9 12.51 23.09 10.59
C ASN A 9 12.49 21.58 10.83
N THR A 10 11.64 21.11 11.74
CA THR A 10 11.45 19.68 12.02
C THR A 10 10.78 18.97 10.84
N LEU A 11 9.74 19.56 10.25
CA LEU A 11 9.06 19.07 9.05
C LEU A 11 9.98 19.03 7.83
N TYR A 12 10.77 20.08 7.60
CA TYR A 12 11.76 20.08 6.51
C TYR A 12 12.86 19.04 6.72
N SER A 13 13.36 18.89 7.95
CA SER A 13 14.37 17.88 8.27
C SER A 13 13.83 16.47 8.14
N SER A 14 12.51 16.26 8.28
CA SER A 14 11.89 14.94 8.09
C SER A 14 12.05 14.37 6.68
N ARG A 15 12.34 15.21 5.66
CA ARG A 15 12.70 14.73 4.29
C ARG A 15 13.89 13.78 4.32
N TRP A 16 14.85 14.00 5.23
CA TRP A 16 16.02 13.12 5.38
C TRP A 16 15.66 11.74 5.93
N LEU A 17 14.56 11.60 6.67
CA LEU A 17 14.08 10.30 7.14
C LEU A 17 13.49 9.45 5.99
N LEU A 18 12.98 10.09 4.94
CA LEU A 18 12.41 9.39 3.77
C LEU A 18 13.49 8.78 2.87
N ALA A 19 14.69 9.36 2.82
CA ALA A 19 15.79 8.84 2.00
C ALA A 19 16.16 7.38 2.32
N PRO A 20 16.45 6.98 3.57
CA PRO A 20 16.73 5.58 3.90
C PRO A 20 15.51 4.66 3.70
N ILE A 21 14.28 5.17 3.89
CA ILE A 21 13.06 4.40 3.65
C ILE A 21 12.93 4.05 2.16
N TYR A 22 13.09 5.01 1.26
CA TYR A 22 13.00 4.76 -0.19
C TYR A 22 14.18 3.94 -0.72
N LEU A 23 15.34 4.04 -0.10
CA LEU A 23 16.46 3.14 -0.37
C LEU A 23 16.09 1.70 0.03
N GLY A 24 15.52 1.51 1.22
CA GLY A 24 15.01 0.21 1.68
C GLY A 24 13.95 -0.38 0.73
N LEU A 25 12.97 0.43 0.31
CA LEU A 25 11.94 0.00 -0.65
C LEU A 25 12.54 -0.37 -2.02
N SER A 26 13.56 0.36 -2.48
CA SER A 26 14.28 0.02 -3.72
C SER A 26 15.02 -1.31 -3.62
N LEU A 27 15.65 -1.58 -2.46
CA LEU A 27 16.28 -2.88 -2.20
C LEU A 27 15.25 -4.01 -2.18
N ILE A 28 14.09 -3.80 -1.56
CA ILE A 28 13.01 -4.79 -1.57
C ILE A 28 12.50 -5.04 -2.99
N LEU A 29 12.34 -4.00 -3.82
CA LEU A 29 11.98 -4.16 -5.23
C LEU A 29 13.01 -5.02 -5.98
N PHE A 30 14.29 -4.81 -5.70
CA PHE A 30 15.35 -5.62 -6.31
C PHE A 30 15.26 -7.09 -5.89
N VAL A 31 15.03 -7.37 -4.61
CA VAL A 31 14.82 -8.73 -4.09
C VAL A 31 13.58 -9.38 -4.72
N LEU A 32 12.48 -8.63 -4.85
CA LEU A 32 11.26 -9.11 -5.50
C LEU A 32 11.48 -9.44 -6.98
N ALA A 33 12.24 -8.60 -7.69
CA ALA A 33 12.60 -8.86 -9.08
C ALA A 33 13.39 -10.16 -9.22
N ILE A 34 14.41 -10.38 -8.37
CA ILE A 34 15.16 -11.64 -8.34
C ILE A 34 14.22 -12.82 -8.11
N LYS A 35 13.35 -12.74 -7.10
CA LYS A 35 12.42 -13.83 -6.77
C LYS A 35 11.42 -14.09 -7.90
N PHE A 36 10.93 -13.05 -8.57
CA PHE A 36 10.03 -13.17 -9.72
C PHE A 36 10.70 -13.95 -10.87
N PHE A 37 11.93 -13.59 -11.23
CA PHE A 37 12.66 -14.33 -12.28
C PHE A 37 13.01 -15.75 -11.84
N GLN A 38 13.35 -15.97 -10.56
CA GLN A 38 13.58 -17.29 -10.02
C GLN A 38 12.35 -18.19 -10.18
N GLU A 39 11.15 -17.72 -9.79
CA GLU A 39 9.94 -18.54 -9.92
C GLU A 39 9.52 -18.71 -11.38
N THR A 40 9.76 -17.71 -12.21
CA THR A 40 9.53 -17.82 -13.66
C THR A 40 10.37 -18.95 -14.26
N ILE A 41 11.68 -18.98 -13.95
CA ILE A 41 12.58 -20.05 -14.40
C ILE A 41 12.15 -21.41 -13.86
N HIS A 42 11.75 -21.47 -12.58
CA HIS A 42 11.25 -22.70 -11.97
C HIS A 42 10.02 -23.24 -12.70
N ILE A 43 9.04 -22.39 -13.04
CA ILE A 43 7.84 -22.78 -13.79
C ILE A 43 8.22 -23.40 -15.14
N PHE A 44 9.11 -22.76 -15.91
CA PHE A 44 9.56 -23.30 -17.19
C PHE A 44 10.26 -24.65 -17.04
N ALA A 45 10.99 -24.88 -15.95
CA ALA A 45 11.66 -26.15 -15.70
C ALA A 45 10.68 -27.30 -15.39
N VAL A 46 9.54 -27.02 -14.75
CA VAL A 46 8.61 -28.05 -14.27
C VAL A 46 7.31 -28.14 -15.09
N ILE A 47 7.11 -27.29 -16.09
CA ILE A 47 5.84 -27.15 -16.84
C ILE A 47 5.30 -28.47 -17.43
N THR A 48 6.17 -29.39 -17.83
CA THR A 48 5.77 -30.69 -18.40
C THR A 48 5.44 -31.75 -17.35
N SER A 49 5.76 -31.48 -16.08
CA SER A 49 5.64 -32.43 -14.96
C SER A 49 4.58 -32.06 -13.93
N ILE A 50 4.06 -30.82 -13.98
CA ILE A 50 3.05 -30.33 -13.05
C ILE A 50 1.64 -30.45 -13.63
N THR A 51 0.65 -30.50 -12.75
CA THR A 51 -0.78 -30.49 -13.08
C THR A 51 -1.26 -29.10 -13.48
N GLU A 52 -2.43 -29.01 -14.14
CA GLU A 52 -3.06 -27.71 -14.48
C GLU A 52 -3.31 -26.86 -13.23
N LYS A 53 -3.72 -27.47 -12.11
CA LYS A 53 -3.95 -26.77 -10.84
C LYS A 53 -2.66 -26.13 -10.32
N GLU A 54 -1.55 -26.88 -10.33
CA GLU A 54 -0.25 -26.36 -9.90
C GLU A 54 0.25 -25.23 -10.80
N LEU A 55 0.03 -25.34 -12.12
CA LEU A 55 0.37 -24.28 -13.07
C LEU A 55 -0.38 -22.98 -12.76
N VAL A 56 -1.68 -23.07 -12.46
CA VAL A 56 -2.50 -21.92 -12.05
C VAL A 56 -1.95 -21.31 -10.76
N LEU A 57 -1.64 -22.11 -9.74
CA LEU A 57 -1.10 -21.62 -8.46
C LEU A 57 0.24 -20.89 -8.64
N LEU A 58 1.17 -21.45 -9.41
CA LEU A 58 2.45 -20.82 -9.69
C LEU A 58 2.28 -19.51 -10.46
N THR A 59 1.34 -19.46 -11.40
CA THR A 59 1.00 -18.24 -12.14
C THR A 59 0.43 -17.16 -11.22
N LEU A 60 -0.48 -17.51 -10.31
CA LEU A 60 -1.01 -16.58 -9.32
C LEU A 60 0.10 -16.03 -8.41
N SER A 61 1.05 -16.87 -8.01
CA SER A 61 2.20 -16.41 -7.23
C SER A 61 3.07 -15.40 -7.98
N LEU A 62 3.26 -15.54 -9.30
CA LEU A 62 3.97 -14.55 -10.11
C LEU A 62 3.19 -13.23 -10.21
N ILE A 63 1.87 -13.31 -10.40
CA ILE A 63 0.99 -12.12 -10.42
C ILE A 63 1.08 -11.38 -9.09
N ASP A 64 1.04 -12.10 -7.96
CA ASP A 64 1.15 -11.50 -6.63
C ASP A 64 2.49 -10.79 -6.42
N LEU A 65 3.61 -11.39 -6.84
CA LEU A 65 4.94 -10.76 -6.79
C LEU A 65 4.98 -9.47 -7.64
N ALA A 66 4.41 -9.50 -8.85
CA ALA A 66 4.33 -8.34 -9.73
C ALA A 66 3.44 -7.23 -9.13
N MET A 67 2.28 -7.58 -8.58
CA MET A 67 1.37 -6.64 -7.91
C MET A 67 2.02 -6.01 -6.68
N LEU A 68 2.73 -6.80 -5.86
CA LEU A 68 3.47 -6.30 -4.71
C LEU A 68 4.57 -5.30 -5.13
N GLY A 69 5.30 -5.60 -6.21
CA GLY A 69 6.25 -4.67 -6.79
C GLY A 69 5.60 -3.37 -7.24
N GLY A 70 4.50 -3.45 -7.99
CA GLY A 70 3.73 -2.28 -8.43
C GLY A 70 3.22 -1.43 -7.26
N LEU A 71 2.76 -2.06 -6.18
CA LEU A 71 2.34 -1.38 -4.96
C LEU A 71 3.50 -0.62 -4.30
N ILE A 72 4.67 -1.24 -4.18
CA ILE A 72 5.85 -0.56 -3.61
C ILE A 72 6.24 0.67 -4.44
N VAL A 73 6.26 0.52 -5.77
CA VAL A 73 6.54 1.64 -6.68
C VAL A 73 5.53 2.77 -6.50
N MET A 74 4.23 2.44 -6.42
CA MET A 74 3.18 3.43 -6.19
C MET A 74 3.34 4.16 -4.85
N VAL A 75 3.70 3.44 -3.78
CA VAL A 75 3.96 4.02 -2.45
C VAL A 75 5.17 4.96 -2.51
N MET A 76 6.25 4.56 -3.21
CA MET A 76 7.43 5.41 -3.38
C MET A 76 7.09 6.72 -4.10
N PHE A 77 6.39 6.65 -5.24
CA PHE A 77 6.01 7.85 -6.01
C PHE A 77 5.03 8.73 -5.24
N SER A 78 3.99 8.16 -4.63
CA SER A 78 2.99 8.91 -3.86
C SER A 78 3.62 9.60 -2.65
N GLY A 79 4.52 8.90 -1.94
CA GLY A 79 5.26 9.48 -0.83
C GLY A 79 6.18 10.62 -1.27
N TYR A 80 6.90 10.44 -2.38
CA TYR A 80 7.76 11.47 -2.95
C TYR A 80 6.97 12.72 -3.35
N GLU A 81 5.82 12.56 -4.01
CA GLU A 81 4.96 13.68 -4.41
C GLU A 81 4.49 14.49 -3.19
N ILE A 82 4.00 13.80 -2.15
CA ILE A 82 3.40 14.43 -0.97
C ILE A 82 4.45 15.13 -0.11
N PHE A 83 5.60 14.50 0.14
CA PHE A 83 6.56 14.97 1.15
C PHE A 83 7.82 15.63 0.59
N VAL A 84 8.19 15.36 -0.66
CA VAL A 84 9.44 15.89 -1.23
C VAL A 84 9.12 16.92 -2.31
N ALA A 85 8.32 16.56 -3.30
CA ALA A 85 8.01 17.44 -4.41
C ALA A 85 7.22 18.67 -3.95
N ARG A 86 6.07 18.51 -3.27
CA ARG A 86 5.24 19.65 -2.83
C ARG A 86 5.93 20.61 -1.88
N LEU A 87 6.89 20.13 -1.07
CA LEU A 87 7.68 20.97 -0.17
C LEU A 87 8.77 21.79 -0.89
N ASP A 88 9.02 21.57 -2.18
CA ASP A 88 10.08 22.21 -2.95
C ASP A 88 9.60 23.35 -3.87
N ILE A 89 8.31 23.35 -4.27
CA ILE A 89 7.82 24.13 -5.44
C ILE A 89 7.08 25.45 -5.10
N GLY A 90 6.95 25.82 -3.82
CA GLY A 90 6.12 26.98 -3.40
C GLY A 90 6.85 28.03 -2.56
N THR A 91 6.25 29.22 -2.41
CA THR A 91 6.67 30.21 -1.40
C THR A 91 6.39 29.68 0.02
N GLU A 92 6.99 30.26 1.08
CA GLU A 92 6.69 29.81 2.46
C GLU A 92 5.19 29.89 2.81
N GLU A 93 4.46 30.85 2.24
CA GLU A 93 3.01 30.99 2.40
C GLU A 93 2.23 29.86 1.72
N ASP A 94 2.60 29.49 0.48
CA ASP A 94 2.00 28.34 -0.22
C ASP A 94 2.25 27.03 0.53
N LYS A 95 3.43 26.91 1.16
CA LYS A 95 3.82 25.78 2.00
C LYS A 95 3.11 25.73 3.36
N LEU A 96 2.54 26.83 3.83
CA LEU A 96 1.70 26.85 5.04
C LEU A 96 0.22 26.59 4.69
N GLU A 97 -0.23 27.08 3.54
CA GLU A 97 -1.61 26.90 3.08
C GLU A 97 -1.93 25.44 2.74
N TRP A 98 -1.03 24.69 2.08
CA TRP A 98 -1.27 23.26 1.79
C TRP A 98 -1.28 22.39 3.05
N LEU A 99 -0.44 22.70 4.05
CA LEU A 99 -0.39 22.02 5.34
C LEU A 99 -1.70 22.25 6.13
N GLY A 100 -2.25 23.46 6.04
CA GLY A 100 -3.57 23.80 6.57
C GLY A 100 -4.72 23.14 5.80
N LYS A 101 -4.54 22.84 4.51
CA LYS A 101 -5.50 22.15 3.63
C LYS A 101 -5.34 20.63 3.59
N LEU A 102 -4.44 20.03 4.37
CA LEU A 102 -4.44 18.58 4.61
C LEU A 102 -5.70 18.23 5.40
N ASP A 103 -6.81 18.14 4.67
CA ASP A 103 -8.10 17.78 5.18
C ASP A 103 -7.98 16.38 5.77
N ALA A 104 -8.03 16.32 7.10
CA ALA A 104 -7.96 15.09 7.86
C ALA A 104 -9.04 14.08 7.41
N ALA A 105 -10.15 14.54 6.82
CA ALA A 105 -11.16 13.66 6.22
C ALA A 105 -10.65 12.97 4.95
N SER A 106 -10.04 13.71 4.01
CA SER A 106 -9.41 13.14 2.81
C SER A 106 -8.29 12.13 3.15
N LEU A 107 -7.51 12.38 4.20
CA LEU A 107 -6.44 11.49 4.63
C LEU A 107 -6.99 10.20 5.24
N LYS A 108 -8.02 10.29 6.10
CA LYS A 108 -8.70 9.12 6.69
C LYS A 108 -9.26 8.20 5.60
N LEU A 109 -9.86 8.76 4.54
CA LEU A 109 -10.43 7.98 3.45
C LEU A 109 -9.35 7.24 2.63
N LYS A 110 -8.24 7.91 2.32
CA LYS A 110 -7.11 7.29 1.59
C LYS A 110 -6.46 6.15 2.37
N ILE A 111 -6.30 6.31 3.68
CA ILE A 111 -5.75 5.27 4.56
C ILE A 111 -6.71 4.08 4.64
N ALA A 112 -8.01 4.34 4.85
CA ALA A 112 -9.02 3.28 4.90
C ALA A 112 -9.06 2.47 3.59
N ALA A 113 -9.05 3.13 2.44
CA ALA A 113 -9.01 2.47 1.13
C ALA A 113 -7.77 1.58 0.95
N SER A 114 -6.60 2.04 1.40
CA SER A 114 -5.35 1.28 1.33
C SER A 114 -5.37 0.03 2.21
N ILE A 115 -5.91 0.13 3.43
CA ILE A 115 -6.05 -1.01 4.36
C ILE A 115 -7.01 -2.06 3.79
N VAL A 116 -8.15 -1.63 3.23
CA VAL A 116 -9.11 -2.53 2.58
C VAL A 116 -8.44 -3.30 1.43
N ALA A 117 -7.71 -2.60 0.55
CA ALA A 117 -7.04 -3.22 -0.59
C ALA A 117 -5.99 -4.27 -0.18
N ILE A 118 -5.14 -3.95 0.80
CA ILE A 118 -4.14 -4.90 1.33
C ILE A 118 -4.84 -6.12 1.95
N SER A 119 -5.91 -5.90 2.71
CA SER A 119 -6.69 -6.98 3.31
C SER A 119 -7.37 -7.88 2.27
N SER A 120 -7.86 -7.33 1.14
CA SER A 120 -8.43 -8.12 0.05
C SER A 120 -7.42 -9.08 -0.57
N ILE A 121 -6.19 -8.62 -0.81
CA ILE A 121 -5.10 -9.46 -1.36
C ILE A 121 -4.79 -10.61 -0.38
N HIS A 122 -4.72 -10.31 0.92
CA HIS A 122 -4.46 -11.32 1.94
C HIS A 122 -5.56 -12.37 2.03
N LEU A 123 -6.83 -11.94 1.95
CA LEU A 123 -7.97 -12.84 1.95
C LEU A 123 -8.00 -13.74 0.71
N LEU A 124 -7.70 -13.18 -0.47
CA LEU A 124 -7.61 -13.96 -1.71
C LEU A 124 -6.52 -15.04 -1.62
N ARG A 125 -5.34 -14.68 -1.08
CA ARG A 125 -4.26 -15.63 -0.85
C ARG A 125 -4.67 -16.75 0.12
N ALA A 126 -5.33 -16.41 1.22
CA ALA A 126 -5.82 -17.40 2.18
C ALA A 126 -6.88 -18.32 1.57
N PHE A 127 -7.76 -17.79 0.73
CA PHE A 127 -8.75 -18.57 0.00
C PHE A 127 -8.11 -19.54 -1.00
N MET A 128 -7.06 -19.12 -1.70
CA MET A 128 -6.31 -19.98 -2.61
C MET A 128 -5.57 -21.13 -1.91
N ASP A 129 -5.20 -20.95 -0.64
CA ASP A 129 -4.57 -21.97 0.20
C ASP A 129 -5.57 -22.64 1.18
N ALA A 130 -6.88 -22.59 0.88
CA ALA A 130 -7.93 -23.09 1.78
C ALA A 130 -7.84 -24.60 2.06
N GLU A 131 -7.15 -25.38 1.23
CA GLU A 131 -6.90 -26.81 1.50
C GLU A 131 -5.97 -27.03 2.70
N HIS A 132 -5.09 -26.06 3.01
CA HIS A 132 -4.15 -26.12 4.15
C HIS A 132 -4.55 -25.21 5.31
N ILE A 133 -5.56 -24.36 5.13
CA ILE A 133 -6.06 -23.44 6.14
C ILE A 133 -7.38 -23.97 6.70
N SER A 134 -7.47 -24.06 8.03
CA SER A 134 -8.70 -24.50 8.68
C SER A 134 -9.86 -23.53 8.37
N ASN A 135 -11.05 -24.08 8.08
CA ASN A 135 -12.24 -23.28 7.75
C ASN A 135 -12.55 -22.18 8.77
N ASP A 136 -12.33 -22.43 10.06
CA ASP A 136 -12.52 -21.42 11.11
C ASP A 136 -11.64 -20.18 10.88
N LYS A 137 -10.40 -20.36 10.46
CA LYS A 137 -9.47 -19.27 10.18
C LYS A 137 -9.88 -18.52 8.91
N LEU A 138 -10.34 -19.24 7.90
CA LEU A 138 -10.85 -18.64 6.66
C LEU A 138 -12.05 -17.73 6.95
N ALA A 139 -12.99 -18.21 7.79
CA ALA A 139 -14.13 -17.42 8.23
C ALA A 139 -13.70 -16.15 8.98
N TRP A 140 -12.71 -16.24 9.87
CA TRP A 140 -12.14 -15.07 10.55
C TRP A 140 -11.51 -14.06 9.58
N PHE A 141 -10.80 -14.51 8.54
CA PHE A 141 -10.28 -13.59 7.53
C PHE A 141 -11.39 -12.85 6.79
N VAL A 142 -12.48 -13.54 6.43
CA VAL A 142 -13.65 -12.90 5.81
C VAL A 142 -14.28 -11.88 6.75
N ILE A 143 -14.49 -12.23 8.03
CA ILE A 143 -15.11 -11.33 9.02
C ILE A 143 -14.27 -10.06 9.22
N ILE A 144 -12.95 -10.21 9.38
CA ILE A 144 -12.03 -9.08 9.56
C ILE A 144 -12.05 -8.19 8.31
N HIS A 145 -12.01 -8.79 7.11
CA HIS A 145 -12.06 -8.03 5.86
C HIS A 145 -13.37 -7.23 5.74
N MET A 146 -14.51 -7.86 6.03
CA MET A 146 -15.81 -7.18 6.02
C MET A 146 -15.89 -6.05 7.03
N THR A 147 -15.22 -6.19 8.19
CA THR A 147 -15.12 -5.11 9.18
C THR A 147 -14.36 -3.91 8.63
N PHE A 148 -13.26 -4.12 7.91
CA PHE A 148 -12.53 -3.03 7.24
C PHE A 148 -13.34 -2.39 6.11
N VAL A 149 -14.03 -3.17 5.28
CA VAL A 149 -14.90 -2.66 4.22
C VAL A 149 -16.01 -1.79 4.81
N ALA A 150 -16.71 -2.29 5.83
CA ALA A 150 -17.76 -1.54 6.51
C ALA A 150 -17.24 -0.23 7.13
N SER A 151 -16.07 -0.26 7.78
CA SER A 151 -15.43 0.94 8.34
C SER A 151 -15.08 1.97 7.25
N ALA A 152 -14.53 1.53 6.12
CA ALA A 152 -14.18 2.40 5.01
C ALA A 152 -15.42 3.03 4.34
N VAL A 153 -16.49 2.25 4.15
CA VAL A 153 -17.77 2.74 3.64
C VAL A 153 -18.39 3.77 4.59
N ALA A 154 -18.39 3.49 5.89
CA ALA A 154 -18.91 4.43 6.90
C ALA A 154 -18.14 5.76 6.88
N MET A 155 -16.79 5.70 6.80
CA MET A 155 -15.95 6.90 6.66
C MET A 155 -16.22 7.66 5.37
N GLY A 156 -16.39 6.97 4.23
CA GLY A 156 -16.74 7.59 2.96
C GLY A 156 -18.11 8.28 2.98
N PHE A 157 -19.10 7.65 3.62
CA PHE A 157 -20.44 8.22 3.78
C PHE A 157 -20.42 9.47 4.68
N MET A 158 -19.73 9.41 5.82
CA MET A 158 -19.54 10.57 6.71
C MET A 158 -18.84 11.73 6.00
N GLY A 159 -17.78 11.45 5.22
CA GLY A 159 -17.07 12.45 4.45
C GLY A 159 -17.97 13.15 3.43
N LYS A 160 -18.87 12.42 2.78
CA LYS A 160 -19.83 12.98 1.81
C LYS A 160 -20.89 13.86 2.47
N MET A 161 -21.37 13.50 3.67
CA MET A 161 -22.32 14.35 4.41
C MET A 161 -21.69 15.65 4.89
N MET A 162 -20.44 15.61 5.34
CA MET A 162 -19.73 16.81 5.82
C MET A 162 -19.32 17.77 4.71
N SER A 163 -19.20 17.29 3.46
CA SER A 163 -18.91 18.11 2.28
C SER A 163 -20.13 18.90 1.75
N HIS A 164 -21.33 18.67 2.30
CA HIS A 164 -22.60 19.25 1.83
C HIS A 164 -23.15 20.37 2.74
N HIS A 165 -22.30 20.92 3.61
CA HIS A 165 -22.47 22.17 4.38
C HIS A 165 -21.22 23.01 4.22
#